data_AF-A0A5N4CG57-F1
#
_entry.id   AF-A0A5N4CG57-F1
#
_cell.length_a   1.000
_cell.length_b   1.000
_cell.length_c   1.000
_cell.angle_alpha   90.00
_cell.angle_beta   90.00
_cell.angle_gamma   90.00
#
_symmetry.space_group_name_H-M   'P 1'
#
loop_
_entity.id
_entity.type
_entity.pdbx_description
1 polymer ?
#
loop_
_entity_poly.entity_id
_entity_poly.type
_entity_poly.pdbx_seq_one_letter_code
_entity_poly.pdbx_strand_id
1 'polypeptide(L)'
;VAEVKLRDDQYTLEHMHAFGMYNYLHCDSWYQDSVYYIDNLGRIMNLTVMLDTALGKPREVFRLPTGLTTYDNRLCASIHFTSHTWVTLSDGTGRLYLIGTGERGNSASEKWEIMFNEELGNPFIIIHSISLLKAEEHSVATLLLRIEREELDMKGSGFCVSLEWVTISKKNEGEKYEITKRDVLRGKSVPHYAAIESDGNGLMIVSYKSFTFVQVGQDLEESGDENMSEKIREPLYYWQQTEDDLTVTIRLPDDSTKEDIQVQFLPDHVNIVLKGHRFLEGNLYSSIDHESSTWIIKENNSGYIVGFPSYAKLRRTRFLVKHPLNIRGNPNPDKEKPPCNAQELEECDIFFEESSSLCRFDGSTLKTTHVVSS
;
A
#
# COMPACT_ATOMS: atom_id res chain seq x y z
N VAL A 1 -22.53 3.54 3.51
CA VAL A 1 -21.16 3.71 4.02
C VAL A 1 -21.22 4.57 5.26
N ALA A 2 -20.61 4.18 6.38
CA ALA A 2 -20.48 5.08 7.53
C ALA A 2 -19.33 6.05 7.25
N GLU A 3 -19.67 7.32 7.06
CA GLU A 3 -18.69 8.40 7.04
C GLU A 3 -18.21 8.63 8.47
N VAL A 4 -16.94 8.30 8.75
CA VAL A 4 -16.32 8.68 10.02
C VAL A 4 -15.82 10.10 9.85
N LYS A 5 -16.40 11.03 10.62
CA LYS A 5 -15.93 12.42 10.63
C LYS A 5 -14.68 12.52 11.49
N LEU A 6 -13.65 13.13 10.92
CA LEU A 6 -12.49 13.56 11.70
C LEU A 6 -12.96 14.55 12.77
N ARG A 7 -12.40 14.40 13.97
CA ARG A 7 -12.67 15.31 15.08
C ARG A 7 -11.85 16.59 14.93
N ASP A 8 -12.27 17.64 15.63
CA ASP A 8 -11.57 18.92 15.65
C ASP A 8 -10.11 18.81 16.16
N ASP A 9 -9.83 17.82 17.03
CA ASP A 9 -8.48 17.49 17.53
C ASP A 9 -7.69 16.54 16.61
N GLN A 10 -8.28 16.11 15.49
CA GLN A 10 -7.69 15.24 14.46
C GLN A 10 -7.70 15.91 13.09
N TYR A 11 -7.68 17.23 13.06
CA TYR A 11 -7.79 18.00 11.84
C TYR A 11 -6.42 18.54 11.38
N THR A 12 -5.45 17.63 11.26
CA THR A 12 -4.15 17.96 10.64
C THR A 12 -4.11 17.50 9.17
N LEU A 13 -3.19 18.07 8.39
CA LEU A 13 -2.98 17.67 6.99
C LEU A 13 -2.81 16.15 6.85
N GLU A 14 -2.05 15.54 7.74
CA GLU A 14 -1.80 14.10 7.74
C GLU A 14 -3.06 13.28 8.02
N HIS A 15 -3.94 13.72 8.92
CA HIS A 15 -5.23 13.07 9.14
C HIS A 15 -6.15 13.16 7.92
N MET A 16 -6.16 14.32 7.24
CA MET A 16 -6.91 14.50 6.00
C MET A 16 -6.37 13.59 4.89
N HIS A 17 -5.05 13.45 4.77
CA HIS A 17 -4.41 12.54 3.81
C HIS A 17 -4.66 11.06 4.13
N ALA A 18 -4.56 10.66 5.39
CA ALA A 18 -4.75 9.26 5.79
C ALA A 18 -6.21 8.83 5.77
N PHE A 19 -7.11 9.68 6.27
CA PHE A 19 -8.48 9.30 6.63
C PHE A 19 -9.57 10.14 5.93
N GLY A 20 -9.27 11.39 5.55
CA GLY A 20 -10.22 12.29 4.89
C GLY A 20 -10.59 11.86 3.47
N MET A 21 -9.67 11.23 2.74
CA MET A 21 -9.89 10.70 1.38
C MET A 21 -9.96 9.17 1.34
N TYR A 22 -10.64 8.57 2.31
CA TYR A 22 -10.76 7.12 2.40
C TYR A 22 -11.62 6.55 1.27
N ASN A 23 -11.08 5.61 0.50
CA ASN A 23 -11.87 4.88 -0.49
C ASN A 23 -12.66 3.76 0.20
N TYR A 24 -13.99 3.91 0.23
CA TYR A 24 -14.90 2.95 0.83
C TYR A 24 -15.28 1.78 -0.08
N LEU A 25 -14.87 1.82 -1.35
CA LEU A 25 -15.07 0.76 -2.33
C LEU A 25 -13.75 0.03 -2.57
N HIS A 26 -13.78 -1.28 -2.38
CA HIS A 26 -12.62 -2.14 -2.46
C HIS A 26 -12.83 -3.18 -3.55
N CYS A 27 -12.01 -3.14 -4.59
CA CYS A 27 -12.00 -4.14 -5.63
C CYS A 27 -11.21 -5.37 -5.15
N ASP A 28 -11.62 -6.55 -5.61
CA ASP A 28 -10.86 -7.77 -5.42
C ASP A 28 -9.94 -8.00 -6.63
N SER A 29 -8.63 -8.02 -6.41
CA SER A 29 -7.64 -8.21 -7.47
C SER A 29 -7.76 -9.55 -8.19
N TRP A 30 -8.31 -10.58 -7.54
CA TRP A 30 -8.51 -11.92 -8.12
C TRP A 30 -9.88 -12.08 -8.79
N TYR A 31 -10.86 -11.23 -8.43
CA TYR A 31 -12.22 -11.28 -8.95
C TYR A 31 -12.61 -9.88 -9.41
N GLN A 32 -12.18 -9.52 -10.62
CA GLN A 32 -12.21 -8.15 -11.15
C GLN A 32 -13.61 -7.52 -11.22
N ASP A 33 -14.65 -8.35 -11.36
CA ASP A 33 -16.04 -7.90 -11.38
C ASP A 33 -16.63 -7.72 -9.97
N SER A 34 -15.87 -8.02 -8.90
CA SER A 34 -16.36 -7.96 -7.53
C SER A 34 -15.89 -6.70 -6.81
N VAL A 35 -16.85 -5.93 -6.32
CA VAL A 35 -16.63 -4.72 -5.51
C VAL A 35 -17.20 -4.94 -4.11
N TYR A 36 -16.48 -4.48 -3.10
CA TYR A 36 -16.83 -4.63 -1.69
C TYR A 36 -16.89 -3.29 -0.99
N TYR A 37 -17.78 -3.16 -0.01
CA TYR A 37 -17.80 -2.02 0.90
C TYR A 37 -18.26 -2.44 2.29
N ILE A 38 -17.88 -1.63 3.29
CA ILE A 38 -18.34 -1.82 4.67
C ILE A 38 -19.44 -0.79 4.94
N ASP A 39 -20.61 -1.27 5.35
CA ASP A 39 -21.73 -0.40 5.69
C ASP A 39 -21.66 0.13 7.13
N ASN A 40 -22.62 0.98 7.50
CA ASN A 40 -22.67 1.59 8.83
C ASN A 40 -23.02 0.62 9.96
N LEU A 41 -23.43 -0.60 9.64
CA LEU A 41 -23.71 -1.66 10.59
C LEU A 41 -22.51 -2.62 10.74
N GLY A 42 -21.36 -2.30 10.12
CA GLY A 42 -20.17 -3.16 10.13
C GLY A 42 -20.33 -4.40 9.25
N ARG A 43 -21.28 -4.39 8.29
CA ARG A 43 -21.48 -5.49 7.34
C ARG A 43 -20.62 -5.26 6.13
N ILE A 44 -19.93 -6.31 5.70
CA ILE A 44 -19.20 -6.35 4.45
C ILE A 44 -20.17 -6.80 3.38
N MET A 45 -20.40 -5.89 2.44
CA MET A 45 -21.31 -6.07 1.32
C MET A 45 -20.50 -6.27 0.05
N ASN A 46 -20.91 -7.22 -0.77
CA ASN A 46 -20.34 -7.52 -2.08
C ASN A 46 -21.34 -7.18 -3.19
N LEU A 47 -20.82 -6.65 -4.30
CA LEU A 47 -21.56 -6.35 -5.51
C LEU A 47 -20.77 -6.84 -6.72
N THR A 48 -21.42 -7.60 -7.59
CA THR A 48 -20.85 -7.97 -8.90
C THR A 48 -21.21 -6.89 -9.92
N VAL A 49 -20.20 -6.35 -10.58
CA VAL A 49 -20.30 -5.31 -11.60
C VAL A 49 -19.93 -5.91 -12.94
N MET A 50 -20.92 -6.15 -13.79
CA MET A 50 -20.70 -6.52 -15.19
C MET A 50 -20.95 -5.31 -16.08
N LEU A 51 -20.13 -5.10 -17.11
CA LEU A 51 -20.40 -4.07 -18.11
C LEU A 51 -21.81 -4.27 -18.70
N ASP A 52 -22.52 -3.17 -18.92
CA ASP A 52 -23.82 -3.13 -19.61
C ASP A 52 -24.98 -3.87 -18.93
N THR A 53 -24.80 -4.35 -17.70
CA THR A 53 -25.87 -4.95 -16.88
C THR A 53 -26.21 -4.06 -15.70
N ALA A 54 -27.49 -4.00 -15.33
CA ALA A 54 -27.90 -3.31 -14.11
C ALA A 54 -27.21 -3.92 -12.87
N LEU A 55 -26.74 -3.07 -11.96
CA LEU A 55 -26.12 -3.52 -10.72
C LEU A 55 -27.11 -4.39 -9.93
N GLY A 56 -26.65 -5.57 -9.51
CA GLY A 56 -27.42 -6.48 -8.66
C GLY A 56 -27.68 -5.91 -7.26
N LYS A 57 -28.41 -6.67 -6.43
CA LYS A 57 -28.54 -6.32 -5.01
C LYS A 57 -27.26 -6.68 -4.26
N PRO A 58 -26.71 -5.80 -3.41
CA PRO A 58 -25.56 -6.12 -2.58
C PRO A 58 -25.82 -7.33 -1.68
N ARG A 59 -24.87 -8.28 -1.65
CA ARG A 59 -24.91 -9.48 -0.81
C ARG A 59 -24.04 -9.27 0.43
N GLU A 60 -24.57 -9.52 1.62
CA GLU A 60 -23.77 -9.57 2.84
C GLU A 60 -22.88 -10.82 2.81
N VAL A 61 -21.56 -10.65 2.89
CA VAL A 61 -20.58 -11.75 2.91
C VAL A 61 -19.99 -12.00 4.30
N PHE A 62 -19.96 -10.96 5.12
CA PHE A 62 -19.43 -11.02 6.48
C PHE A 62 -19.98 -9.87 7.33
N ARG A 63 -19.92 -10.02 8.65
CA ARG A 63 -20.29 -8.97 9.60
C ARG A 63 -19.24 -8.92 10.70
N LEU A 64 -18.67 -7.74 10.93
CA LEU A 64 -17.75 -7.50 12.02
C LEU A 64 -18.47 -7.75 13.37
N PRO A 65 -17.83 -8.44 14.33
CA PRO A 65 -18.39 -8.63 15.67
C PRO A 65 -18.74 -7.28 16.33
N THR A 66 -19.95 -7.17 16.89
CA THR A 66 -20.61 -5.90 17.24
C THR A 66 -19.91 -5.10 18.35
N GLY A 67 -20.03 -3.77 18.26
CA GLY A 67 -19.69 -2.78 19.29
C GLY A 67 -19.35 -1.36 18.79
N LEU A 68 -19.47 -1.10 17.48
CA LEU A 68 -18.97 0.11 16.79
C LEU A 68 -19.53 1.48 17.25
N THR A 69 -20.43 1.50 18.23
CA THR A 69 -21.16 2.68 18.69
C THR A 69 -20.54 3.38 19.90
N THR A 70 -19.46 2.85 20.50
CA THR A 70 -18.90 3.37 21.76
C THR A 70 -17.43 3.84 21.69
N TYR A 71 -16.80 3.84 20.51
CA TYR A 71 -15.42 4.33 20.36
C TYR A 71 -15.42 5.73 19.71
N ASP A 72 -15.24 6.75 20.54
CA ASP A 72 -15.17 8.16 20.13
C ASP A 72 -13.96 8.50 19.25
N ASN A 73 -12.96 7.62 19.18
CA ASN A 73 -11.72 7.82 18.40
C ASN A 73 -11.60 6.84 17.20
N ARG A 74 -12.71 6.21 16.79
CA ARG A 74 -12.72 5.22 15.71
C ARG A 74 -12.31 5.85 14.36
N LEU A 75 -11.60 5.08 13.54
CA LEU A 75 -11.36 5.34 12.13
C LEU A 75 -12.35 4.59 11.23
N CYS A 76 -12.28 4.83 9.91
CA CYS A 76 -12.98 3.99 8.94
C CYS A 76 -12.50 2.54 9.03
N ALA A 77 -13.45 1.60 9.01
CA ALA A 77 -13.11 0.19 8.84
C ALA A 77 -12.40 0.01 7.49
N SER A 78 -11.42 -0.89 7.46
CA SER A 78 -10.59 -1.10 6.27
C SER A 78 -10.45 -2.57 5.91
N ILE A 79 -10.32 -2.82 4.61
CA ILE A 79 -10.26 -4.16 4.02
C ILE A 79 -9.14 -4.17 2.97
N HIS A 80 -8.36 -5.25 2.98
CA HIS A 80 -7.38 -5.54 1.93
C HIS A 80 -7.42 -7.03 1.59
N PHE A 81 -7.60 -7.35 0.31
CA PHE A 81 -7.60 -8.71 -0.19
C PHE A 81 -6.17 -9.22 -0.27
N THR A 82 -5.87 -10.19 0.57
CA THR A 82 -4.51 -10.70 0.83
C THR A 82 -4.11 -11.79 -0.18
N SER A 83 -5.10 -12.58 -0.61
CA SER A 83 -4.99 -13.59 -1.66
C SER A 83 -6.37 -13.93 -2.23
N HIS A 84 -6.46 -14.85 -3.19
CA HIS A 84 -7.73 -15.38 -3.71
C HIS A 84 -8.62 -16.05 -2.65
N THR A 85 -8.09 -16.37 -1.46
CA THR A 85 -8.78 -17.07 -0.36
C THR A 85 -8.69 -16.38 1.00
N TRP A 86 -7.98 -15.26 1.10
CA TRP A 86 -7.74 -14.56 2.38
C TRP A 86 -7.99 -13.06 2.28
N VAL A 87 -8.45 -12.47 3.39
CA VAL A 87 -8.65 -11.02 3.53
C VAL A 87 -8.27 -10.56 4.92
N THR A 88 -7.63 -9.40 5.01
CA THR A 88 -7.33 -8.72 6.26
C THR A 88 -8.29 -7.57 6.47
N LEU A 89 -8.86 -7.45 7.68
CA LEU A 89 -9.82 -6.42 8.04
C LEU A 89 -9.39 -5.67 9.30
N SER A 90 -9.75 -4.39 9.36
CA SER A 90 -9.76 -3.60 10.59
C SER A 90 -11.15 -3.02 10.77
N ASP A 91 -11.66 -3.05 12.00
CA ASP A 91 -12.93 -2.40 12.35
C ASP A 91 -12.77 -0.90 12.64
N GLY A 92 -11.55 -0.37 12.50
CA GLY A 92 -11.22 1.04 12.76
C GLY A 92 -11.09 1.38 14.25
N THR A 93 -11.19 0.41 15.16
CA THR A 93 -11.01 0.63 16.61
C THR A 93 -9.62 0.27 17.10
N GLY A 94 -8.80 -0.33 16.25
CA GLY A 94 -7.48 -0.87 16.61
C GLY A 94 -7.41 -2.38 16.67
N ARG A 95 -8.44 -3.08 16.17
CA ARG A 95 -8.46 -4.54 16.08
C ARG A 95 -8.18 -5.01 14.66
N LEU A 96 -7.24 -5.93 14.52
CA LEU A 96 -6.88 -6.60 13.27
C LEU A 96 -7.62 -7.94 13.20
N TYR A 97 -8.18 -8.26 12.04
CA TYR A 97 -8.78 -9.56 11.75
C TYR A 97 -8.11 -10.16 10.52
N LEU A 98 -7.82 -11.45 10.60
CA LEU A 98 -7.46 -12.29 9.46
C LEU A 98 -8.61 -13.25 9.20
N ILE A 99 -9.16 -13.16 7.99
CA ILE A 99 -10.36 -13.89 7.60
C ILE A 99 -10.01 -14.85 6.46
N GLY A 100 -10.38 -16.12 6.64
CA GLY A 100 -10.42 -17.11 5.56
C GLY A 100 -11.72 -16.92 4.79
N THR A 101 -11.63 -16.54 3.52
CA THR A 101 -12.83 -16.28 2.69
C THR A 101 -13.30 -17.47 1.91
N GLY A 102 -12.43 -18.48 1.74
CA GLY A 102 -12.64 -19.49 0.71
C GLY A 102 -12.46 -18.94 -0.70
N GLU A 103 -12.78 -19.74 -1.70
CA GLU A 103 -12.92 -19.25 -3.07
C GLU A 103 -14.07 -18.23 -3.13
N ARG A 104 -13.79 -17.06 -3.71
CA ARG A 104 -14.77 -15.95 -3.83
C ARG A 104 -15.42 -15.96 -5.21
N GLY A 105 -16.37 -15.06 -5.43
CA GLY A 105 -17.11 -14.95 -6.69
C GLY A 105 -18.56 -15.46 -6.64
N ASN A 106 -19.21 -15.53 -7.80
CA ASN A 106 -20.66 -15.71 -7.92
C ASN A 106 -21.17 -17.09 -7.46
N SER A 107 -20.31 -18.12 -7.51
CA SER A 107 -20.60 -19.48 -7.05
C SER A 107 -20.13 -19.76 -5.62
N ALA A 108 -19.52 -18.77 -4.94
CA ALA A 108 -19.03 -18.94 -3.59
C ALA A 108 -20.18 -19.08 -2.58
N SER A 109 -20.25 -20.25 -1.94
CA SER A 109 -21.16 -20.58 -0.84
C SER A 109 -20.49 -20.52 0.54
N GLU A 110 -19.16 -20.39 0.58
CA GLU A 110 -18.38 -20.40 1.81
C GLU A 110 -18.61 -19.12 2.61
N LYS A 111 -18.86 -19.29 3.91
CA LYS A 111 -18.95 -18.17 4.84
C LYS A 111 -17.53 -17.74 5.18
N TRP A 112 -17.33 -16.43 5.26
CA TRP A 112 -16.06 -15.88 5.74
C TRP A 112 -15.86 -16.23 7.21
N GLU A 113 -14.72 -16.82 7.54
CA GLU A 113 -14.39 -17.30 8.89
C GLU A 113 -13.25 -16.51 9.51
N ILE A 114 -13.38 -16.19 10.80
CA ILE A 114 -12.33 -15.50 11.55
C ILE A 114 -11.26 -16.51 11.92
N MET A 115 -10.10 -16.40 11.29
CA MET A 115 -8.95 -17.27 11.54
C MET A 115 -8.02 -16.71 12.62
N PHE A 116 -7.98 -15.37 12.72
CA PHE A 116 -7.31 -14.65 13.79
C PHE A 116 -7.96 -13.28 14.01
N ASN A 117 -7.95 -12.82 15.25
CA ASN A 117 -8.21 -11.43 15.58
C ASN A 117 -7.50 -11.01 16.86
N GLU A 118 -6.95 -9.81 16.88
CA GLU A 118 -6.23 -9.25 18.04
C GLU A 118 -6.35 -7.73 18.06
N GLU A 119 -6.38 -7.17 19.27
CA GLU A 119 -6.40 -5.73 19.50
C GLU A 119 -4.98 -5.21 19.62
N LEU A 120 -4.57 -4.33 18.71
CA LEU A 120 -3.21 -3.83 18.56
C LEU A 120 -3.03 -2.41 19.12
N GLY A 121 -3.94 -1.99 20.01
CA GLY A 121 -3.93 -0.68 20.65
C GLY A 121 -4.71 0.36 19.86
N ASN A 122 -4.06 1.45 19.48
CA ASN A 122 -4.71 2.59 18.83
C ASN A 122 -5.43 2.19 17.51
N PRO A 123 -6.37 3.00 17.03
CA PRO A 123 -6.95 2.86 15.69
C PRO A 123 -5.89 2.87 14.58
N PHE A 124 -6.15 2.11 13.50
CA PHE A 124 -5.33 2.09 12.29
C PHE A 124 -6.19 1.74 11.07
N ILE A 125 -5.68 2.05 9.88
CA ILE A 125 -6.18 1.51 8.62
C ILE A 125 -5.18 0.52 8.01
N ILE A 126 -5.68 -0.50 7.33
CA ILE A 126 -4.88 -1.43 6.54
C ILE A 126 -4.59 -0.77 5.20
N ILE A 127 -3.31 -0.71 4.82
CA ILE A 127 -2.90 -0.14 3.53
C ILE A 127 -2.49 -1.20 2.52
N HIS A 128 -1.93 -2.32 2.98
CA HIS A 128 -1.52 -3.44 2.13
C HIS A 128 -1.45 -4.75 2.93
N SER A 129 -1.68 -5.88 2.29
CA SER A 129 -1.43 -7.21 2.85
C SER A 129 -1.17 -8.25 1.77
N ILE A 130 -0.36 -9.26 2.09
CA ILE A 130 0.00 -10.37 1.20
C ILE A 130 -0.02 -11.70 1.95
N SER A 131 -0.35 -12.77 1.23
CA SER A 131 -0.25 -14.15 1.70
C SER A 131 1.09 -14.73 1.28
N LEU A 132 1.77 -15.36 2.22
CA LEU A 132 3.11 -15.93 2.06
C LEU A 132 3.03 -17.43 2.38
N LEU A 133 3.40 -18.25 1.42
CA LEU A 133 3.53 -19.69 1.60
C LEU A 133 5.02 -20.04 1.53
N LYS A 134 5.66 -20.25 2.69
CA LYS A 134 7.08 -20.61 2.78
C LYS A 134 7.21 -21.96 3.50
N ALA A 135 7.88 -22.92 2.88
CA ALA A 135 8.13 -24.26 3.46
C ALA A 135 6.86 -24.95 4.03
N GLU A 136 5.74 -24.87 3.30
CA GLU A 136 4.41 -25.40 3.69
C GLU A 136 3.75 -24.70 4.90
N GLU A 137 4.37 -23.67 5.47
CA GLU A 137 3.76 -22.82 6.49
C GLU A 137 3.12 -21.59 5.84
N HIS A 138 1.82 -21.40 6.09
CA HIS A 138 1.09 -20.21 5.65
C HIS A 138 1.26 -19.08 6.67
N SER A 139 1.64 -17.92 6.15
CA SER A 139 1.73 -16.67 6.90
C SER A 139 1.12 -15.52 6.10
N VAL A 140 0.74 -14.45 6.78
CA VAL A 140 0.17 -13.25 6.19
C VAL A 140 0.93 -12.05 6.73
N ALA A 141 1.46 -11.25 5.81
CA ALA A 141 2.10 -9.99 6.14
C ALA A 141 1.12 -8.85 5.85
N THR A 142 0.92 -7.96 6.82
CA THR A 142 -0.02 -6.82 6.75
C THR A 142 0.69 -5.54 7.15
N LEU A 143 0.40 -4.46 6.42
CA LEU A 143 0.91 -3.14 6.68
C LEU A 143 -0.23 -2.24 7.18
N LEU A 144 -0.04 -1.67 8.37
CA LEU A 144 -1.01 -0.81 9.05
C LEU A 144 -0.49 0.63 9.06
N LEU A 145 -1.38 1.60 8.84
CA LEU A 145 -1.08 3.03 8.95
C LEU A 145 -1.78 3.60 10.17
N ARG A 146 -1.01 4.34 10.99
CA ARG A 146 -1.48 5.07 12.17
C ARG A 146 -1.01 6.51 12.11
N ILE A 147 -1.78 7.37 12.76
CA ILE A 147 -1.35 8.71 13.15
C ILE A 147 -1.37 8.74 14.67
N GLU A 148 -0.21 9.01 15.27
CA GLU A 148 0.00 9.00 16.70
C GLU A 148 0.29 10.42 17.17
N ARG A 149 -0.20 10.78 18.36
CA ARG A 149 0.14 12.07 18.96
C ARG A 149 1.56 12.02 19.51
N GLU A 150 2.34 13.03 19.20
CA GLU A 150 3.71 13.21 19.69
C GLU A 150 3.73 14.34 20.70
N GLU A 151 3.70 14.00 22.00
CA GLU A 151 3.57 14.99 23.08
C GLU A 151 4.81 15.89 23.25
N LEU A 152 5.95 15.47 22.71
CA LEU A 152 7.23 16.17 22.84
C LEU A 152 7.55 17.09 21.65
N ASP A 153 6.80 17.01 20.55
CA ASP A 153 7.04 17.87 19.39
C ASP A 153 6.37 19.25 19.61
N MET A 154 7.17 20.20 20.09
CA MET A 154 6.75 21.59 20.26
C MET A 154 6.85 22.43 18.98
N LYS A 155 7.32 21.86 17.85
CA LYS A 155 7.61 22.60 16.61
C LYS A 155 6.78 22.18 15.41
N GLY A 156 6.14 21.02 15.43
CA GLY A 156 5.26 20.53 14.36
C GLY A 156 3.79 20.44 14.76
N SER A 157 3.04 19.64 14.01
CA SER A 157 1.59 19.44 14.22
C SER A 157 1.26 18.68 15.53
N GLY A 158 2.27 18.17 16.24
CA GLY A 158 2.11 17.33 17.43
C GLY A 158 1.64 15.90 17.09
N PHE A 159 1.82 15.46 15.84
CA PHE A 159 1.50 14.12 15.38
C PHE A 159 2.63 13.53 14.52
N CYS A 160 2.83 12.22 14.64
CA CYS A 160 3.71 11.45 13.78
C CYS A 160 2.94 10.34 13.05
N VAL A 161 3.47 9.93 11.90
CA VAL A 161 2.90 8.85 11.10
C VAL A 161 3.68 7.57 11.39
N SER A 162 2.98 6.48 11.68
CA SER A 162 3.62 5.17 11.83
C SER A 162 3.06 4.14 10.86
N LEU A 163 3.98 3.37 10.28
CA LEU A 163 3.72 2.20 9.44
C LEU A 163 4.13 0.96 10.21
N GLU A 164 3.17 0.10 10.50
CA GLU A 164 3.39 -1.10 11.28
C GLU A 164 3.30 -2.33 10.36
N TRP A 165 4.41 -3.04 10.23
CA TRP A 165 4.50 -4.28 9.47
C TRP A 165 4.30 -5.47 10.42
N VAL A 166 3.12 -6.07 10.35
CA VAL A 166 2.70 -7.22 11.16
C VAL A 166 2.75 -8.49 10.33
N THR A 167 3.39 -9.54 10.83
CA THR A 167 3.35 -10.89 10.25
C THR A 167 2.57 -11.82 11.18
N ILE A 168 1.54 -12.45 10.63
CA ILE A 168 0.68 -13.41 11.30
C ILE A 168 0.98 -14.79 10.71
N SER A 169 1.36 -15.77 11.52
CA SER A 169 1.70 -17.12 11.04
C SER A 169 0.89 -18.19 11.76
N LYS A 170 0.67 -19.32 11.10
CA LYS A 170 0.06 -20.49 11.74
C LYS A 170 1.04 -21.09 12.75
N LYS A 171 0.58 -21.43 13.95
CA LYS A 171 1.41 -22.07 14.97
C LYS A 171 1.65 -23.55 14.64
N ASN A 172 2.88 -24.02 14.75
CA ASN A 172 3.24 -25.41 14.37
C ASN A 172 2.53 -26.50 15.18
N GLU A 173 2.04 -26.18 16.39
CA GLU A 173 1.35 -27.12 17.28
C GLU A 173 -0.18 -26.92 17.33
N GLY A 174 -0.77 -26.04 16.51
CA GLY A 174 -2.22 -25.81 16.51
C GLY A 174 -2.78 -25.17 15.25
N GLU A 175 -4.10 -25.19 15.10
CA GLU A 175 -4.77 -24.53 13.96
C GLU A 175 -4.95 -23.01 14.12
N LYS A 176 -4.26 -22.40 15.09
CA LYS A 176 -4.42 -20.99 15.41
C LYS A 176 -3.29 -20.16 14.82
N TYR A 177 -3.67 -19.00 14.30
CA TYR A 177 -2.75 -17.97 13.84
C TYR A 177 -2.34 -17.06 15.01
N GLU A 178 -1.10 -16.61 15.04
CA GLU A 178 -0.57 -15.66 16.02
C GLU A 178 0.38 -14.66 15.34
N ILE A 179 0.55 -13.48 15.94
CA ILE A 179 1.54 -12.51 15.45
C ILE A 179 2.93 -13.02 15.79
N THR A 180 3.76 -13.24 14.77
CA THR A 180 5.14 -13.73 14.92
C THR A 180 6.18 -12.64 14.72
N LYS A 181 5.83 -11.57 14.00
CA LYS A 181 6.72 -10.42 13.78
C LYS A 181 5.92 -9.13 13.76
N ARG A 182 6.48 -8.07 14.34
CA ARG A 182 5.89 -6.74 14.39
C ARG A 182 7.01 -5.70 14.35
N ASP A 183 7.15 -5.03 13.22
CA ASP A 183 8.13 -3.95 13.04
C ASP A 183 7.40 -2.63 12.81
N VAL A 184 7.96 -1.52 13.31
CA VAL A 184 7.36 -0.18 13.18
C VAL A 184 8.33 0.75 12.48
N LEU A 185 7.84 1.45 11.46
CA LEU A 185 8.52 2.57 10.84
C LEU A 185 7.79 3.86 11.23
N ARG A 186 8.54 4.89 11.61
CA ARG A 186 8.01 6.24 11.84
C ARG A 186 8.43 7.18 10.73
N GLY A 187 7.52 8.08 10.37
CA GLY A 187 7.72 9.12 9.38
C GLY A 187 6.94 10.37 9.76
N LYS A 188 7.26 11.47 9.07
CA LYS A 188 6.62 12.77 9.28
C LYS A 188 5.49 13.08 8.30
N SER A 189 5.25 12.22 7.32
CA SER A 189 4.21 12.38 6.30
C SER A 189 3.56 11.04 5.94
N VAL A 190 2.26 11.05 5.68
CA VAL A 190 1.51 9.90 5.17
C VAL A 190 2.09 9.50 3.81
N PRO A 191 2.38 8.21 3.59
CA PRO A 191 2.92 7.78 2.31
C PRO A 191 1.88 7.90 1.20
N HIS A 192 2.32 8.36 0.03
CA HIS A 192 1.52 8.28 -1.20
C HIS A 192 1.25 6.84 -1.60
N TYR A 193 2.26 5.99 -1.40
CA TYR A 193 2.21 4.56 -1.69
C TYR A 193 3.05 3.82 -0.67
N ALA A 194 2.55 2.69 -0.18
CA ALA A 194 3.36 1.76 0.57
C ALA A 194 2.85 0.33 0.35
N ALA A 195 3.76 -0.59 0.06
CA ALA A 195 3.42 -1.98 -0.22
C ALA A 195 4.54 -2.94 0.18
N ILE A 196 4.14 -4.09 0.68
CA ILE A 196 5.02 -5.22 0.98
C ILE A 196 5.32 -5.93 -0.35
N GLU A 197 6.58 -6.26 -0.59
CA GLU A 197 6.99 -7.05 -1.77
C GLU A 197 6.34 -8.43 -1.77
N SER A 198 6.12 -9.00 -2.96
CA SER A 198 5.39 -10.28 -3.12
C SER A 198 6.03 -11.46 -2.38
N ASP A 199 7.33 -11.41 -2.12
CA ASP A 199 8.07 -12.44 -1.37
C ASP A 199 8.10 -12.18 0.16
N GLY A 200 7.56 -11.04 0.59
CA GLY A 200 7.53 -10.58 1.98
C GLY A 200 8.88 -10.15 2.52
N ASN A 201 9.89 -9.93 1.67
CA ASN A 201 11.25 -9.61 2.11
C ASN A 201 11.57 -8.13 2.04
N GLY A 202 10.67 -7.29 1.54
CA GLY A 202 10.89 -5.85 1.49
C GLY A 202 9.60 -5.04 1.58
N LEU A 203 9.78 -3.75 1.84
CA LEU A 203 8.74 -2.75 1.94
C LEU A 203 9.10 -1.56 1.05
N MET A 204 8.26 -1.27 0.06
CA MET A 204 8.38 -0.09 -0.78
C MET A 204 7.53 1.04 -0.20
N ILE A 205 8.08 2.25 -0.11
CA ILE A 205 7.39 3.44 0.37
C ILE A 205 7.68 4.60 -0.59
N VAL A 206 6.62 5.27 -1.04
CA VAL A 206 6.69 6.58 -1.71
C VAL A 206 6.12 7.63 -0.78
N SER A 207 6.92 8.61 -0.40
CA SER A 207 6.52 9.68 0.51
C SER A 207 7.33 10.96 0.28
N TYR A 208 6.79 12.10 0.72
CA TYR A 208 7.53 13.36 0.74
C TYR A 208 8.68 13.30 1.74
N LYS A 209 8.40 12.81 2.95
CA LYS A 209 9.38 12.69 4.03
C LYS A 209 9.79 11.24 4.23
N SER A 210 11.03 11.03 4.62
CA SER A 210 11.59 9.69 4.85
C SER A 210 10.94 8.98 6.05
N PHE A 211 11.05 7.66 6.05
CA PHE A 211 10.66 6.78 7.15
C PHE A 211 11.90 6.15 7.78
N THR A 212 11.86 5.90 9.08
CA THR A 212 12.91 5.22 9.84
C THR A 212 12.32 4.11 10.69
N PHE A 213 13.01 2.98 10.79
CA PHE A 213 12.61 1.93 11.72
C PHE A 213 12.85 2.36 13.16
N VAL A 214 11.90 2.05 14.03
CA VAL A 214 12.01 2.30 15.47
C VAL A 214 12.06 0.97 16.18
N GLN A 215 13.14 0.71 16.92
CA GLN A 215 13.18 -0.39 17.88
C GLN A 215 12.32 -0.02 19.08
N VAL A 216 11.52 -0.98 19.57
CA VAL A 216 10.66 -0.81 20.75
C VAL A 216 11.51 -0.34 21.94
N GLY A 217 11.32 0.92 22.35
CA GLY A 217 11.97 1.51 23.53
C GLY A 217 13.10 2.52 23.28
N GLN A 218 13.31 3.01 22.05
CA GLN A 218 14.20 4.15 21.79
C GLN A 218 13.42 5.37 21.30
N ASP A 219 13.55 6.48 22.02
CA ASP A 219 13.17 7.82 21.55
C ASP A 219 14.15 8.25 20.45
N LEU A 220 13.63 8.77 19.35
CA LEU A 220 14.42 9.30 18.25
C LEU A 220 14.99 10.67 18.67
N GLU A 221 16.28 10.75 18.98
CA GLU A 221 16.99 12.03 18.87
C GLU A 221 17.12 12.36 17.39
N GLU A 222 16.64 13.55 16.99
CA GLU A 222 16.92 14.11 15.68
C GLU A 222 18.43 14.37 15.54
N SER A 223 19.19 13.37 15.07
CA SER A 223 20.47 13.64 14.44
C SER A 223 20.15 14.27 13.09
N GLY A 224 20.25 15.59 13.01
CA GLY A 224 20.27 16.33 11.77
C GLY A 224 21.44 15.85 10.93
N ASP A 225 21.19 14.89 10.05
CA ASP A 225 22.15 14.46 9.05
C ASP A 225 21.41 14.17 7.75
N GLU A 226 21.09 15.24 7.02
CA GLU A 226 20.62 15.21 5.63
C GLU A 226 21.72 14.81 4.63
N ASN A 227 22.77 14.09 5.05
CA ASN A 227 23.88 13.73 4.16
C ASN A 227 24.44 12.33 4.40
N MET A 228 23.57 11.33 4.51
CA MET A 228 24.01 9.95 4.30
C MET A 228 24.07 9.64 2.81
N SER A 229 25.10 10.16 2.16
CA SER A 229 25.62 9.63 0.89
C SER A 229 26.29 8.28 1.13
N GLU A 230 25.52 7.28 1.57
CA GLU A 230 25.94 5.90 1.34
C GLU A 230 26.11 5.76 -0.17
N LYS A 231 27.24 5.24 -0.64
CA LYS A 231 27.48 4.99 -2.06
C LYS A 231 26.42 4.03 -2.57
N ILE A 232 25.31 4.58 -3.07
CA ILE A 232 24.25 3.86 -3.75
C ILE A 232 24.94 3.09 -4.86
N ARG A 233 24.93 1.76 -4.78
CA ARG A 233 25.33 0.92 -5.91
C ARG A 233 24.36 1.26 -7.04
N GLU A 234 24.89 1.67 -8.19
CA GLU A 234 24.03 1.95 -9.33
C GLU A 234 23.15 0.72 -9.61
N PRO A 235 21.82 0.90 -9.74
CA PRO A 235 20.92 -0.21 -9.98
C PRO A 235 21.26 -0.88 -11.31
N LEU A 236 21.19 -2.21 -11.34
CA LEU A 236 21.50 -3.02 -12.53
C LEU A 236 20.56 -2.69 -13.71
N TYR A 237 19.34 -2.25 -13.39
CA TYR A 237 18.33 -1.87 -14.35
C TYR A 237 17.40 -0.81 -13.76
N TYR A 238 16.78 -0.05 -14.65
CA TYR A 238 15.72 0.90 -14.34
C TYR A 238 14.43 0.37 -14.93
N TRP A 239 13.30 0.71 -14.32
CA TRP A 239 12.00 0.41 -14.91
C TRP A 239 11.06 1.60 -14.74
N GLN A 240 10.14 1.74 -15.69
CA GLN A 240 9.09 2.74 -15.68
C GLN A 240 7.82 2.10 -16.24
N GLN A 241 6.65 2.54 -15.80
CA GLN A 241 5.38 2.03 -16.28
C GLN A 241 4.44 3.18 -16.64
N THR A 242 3.75 3.04 -17.76
CA THR A 242 2.61 3.88 -18.17
C THR A 242 1.31 3.08 -18.04
N GLU A 243 0.18 3.67 -18.44
CA GLU A 243 -1.10 2.95 -18.48
C GLU A 243 -1.06 1.75 -19.44
N ASP A 244 -0.28 1.87 -20.51
CA ASP A 244 -0.26 0.92 -21.61
C ASP A 244 0.95 -0.02 -21.54
N ASP A 245 2.11 0.49 -21.10
CA ASP A 245 3.38 -0.23 -21.23
C ASP A 245 4.21 -0.24 -19.93
N LEU A 246 4.83 -1.39 -19.63
CA LEU A 246 5.99 -1.45 -18.73
C LEU A 246 7.26 -1.34 -19.57
N THR A 247 8.25 -0.58 -19.11
CA THR A 247 9.54 -0.41 -19.78
C THR A 247 10.66 -0.73 -18.82
N VAL A 248 11.52 -1.70 -19.16
CA VAL A 248 12.76 -1.99 -18.42
C VAL A 248 13.96 -1.54 -19.23
N THR A 249 14.83 -0.73 -18.63
CA THR A 249 16.07 -0.21 -19.22
C THR A 249 17.27 -0.81 -18.52
N ILE A 250 18.12 -1.49 -19.28
CA ILE A 250 19.29 -2.19 -18.74
C ILE A 250 20.55 -1.62 -19.38
N ARG A 251 21.55 -1.25 -18.56
CA ARG A 251 22.84 -0.79 -19.07
C ARG A 251 23.63 -1.96 -19.65
N LEU A 252 24.13 -1.79 -20.87
CA LEU A 252 24.94 -2.79 -21.56
C LEU A 252 26.43 -2.49 -21.36
N PRO A 253 27.29 -3.51 -21.26
CA PRO A 253 28.73 -3.35 -21.48
C PRO A 253 29.02 -2.79 -22.88
N ASP A 254 30.04 -1.94 -23.00
CA ASP A 254 30.41 -1.18 -24.22
C ASP A 254 30.69 -2.05 -25.46
N ASP A 255 30.81 -3.36 -25.32
CA ASP A 255 31.13 -4.35 -26.34
C ASP A 255 29.97 -5.33 -26.62
N SER A 256 28.75 -5.02 -26.19
CA SER A 256 27.60 -5.91 -26.36
C SER A 256 26.94 -5.72 -27.73
N THR A 257 26.79 -6.81 -28.46
CA THR A 257 26.10 -6.86 -29.75
C THR A 257 24.69 -7.42 -29.61
N LYS A 258 23.87 -7.33 -30.67
CA LYS A 258 22.49 -7.84 -30.64
C LYS A 258 22.47 -9.36 -30.43
N GLU A 259 23.46 -10.06 -30.97
CA GLU A 259 23.62 -11.50 -30.92
C GLU A 259 23.96 -12.01 -29.51
N ASP A 260 24.51 -11.14 -28.66
CA ASP A 260 24.85 -11.45 -27.27
C ASP A 260 23.64 -11.44 -26.33
N ILE A 261 22.48 -10.98 -26.81
CA ILE A 261 21.28 -10.75 -26.00
C ILE A 261 20.20 -11.75 -26.38
N GLN A 262 19.74 -12.51 -25.41
CA GLN A 262 18.57 -13.37 -25.55
C GLN A 262 17.50 -12.88 -24.58
N VAL A 263 16.36 -12.47 -25.13
CA VAL A 263 15.19 -12.08 -24.36
C VAL A 263 14.07 -13.05 -24.65
N GLN A 264 13.46 -13.59 -23.60
CA GLN A 264 12.29 -14.44 -23.68
C GLN A 264 11.16 -13.79 -22.89
N PHE A 265 10.05 -13.57 -23.58
CA PHE A 265 8.78 -13.15 -22.98
C PHE A 265 7.85 -14.33 -22.86
N LEU A 266 7.33 -14.52 -21.66
CA LEU A 266 6.20 -15.40 -21.39
C LEU A 266 5.11 -14.54 -20.72
N PRO A 267 3.83 -14.97 -20.76
CA PRO A 267 2.74 -14.18 -20.20
C PRO A 267 3.01 -13.69 -18.78
N ASP A 268 3.55 -14.53 -17.90
CA ASP A 268 3.79 -14.25 -16.49
C ASP A 268 5.27 -14.25 -16.11
N HIS A 269 6.19 -14.27 -17.08
CA HIS A 269 7.62 -14.44 -16.80
C HIS A 269 8.50 -13.74 -17.85
N VAL A 270 9.60 -13.15 -17.38
CA VAL A 270 10.62 -12.56 -18.25
C VAL A 270 11.98 -13.18 -17.95
N ASN A 271 12.74 -13.49 -19.01
CA ASN A 271 14.10 -13.97 -18.91
C ASN A 271 14.99 -13.22 -19.90
N ILE A 272 16.06 -12.65 -19.39
CA ILE A 272 17.03 -11.87 -20.14
C ILE A 272 18.42 -12.42 -19.86
N VAL A 273 19.09 -12.87 -20.90
CA VAL A 273 20.43 -13.46 -20.86
C VAL A 273 21.37 -12.60 -21.70
N LEU A 274 22.50 -12.22 -21.12
CA LEU A 274 23.54 -11.43 -21.75
C LEU A 274 24.85 -12.24 -21.78
N LYS A 275 25.42 -12.48 -22.97
CA LYS A 275 26.66 -13.25 -23.16
C LYS A 275 26.65 -14.62 -22.44
N GLY A 276 25.49 -15.28 -22.43
CA GLY A 276 25.27 -16.56 -21.75
C GLY A 276 25.06 -16.47 -20.23
N HIS A 277 25.17 -15.28 -19.63
CA HIS A 277 24.86 -15.05 -18.22
C HIS A 277 23.43 -14.55 -18.05
N ARG A 278 22.66 -15.19 -17.16
CA ARG A 278 21.29 -14.76 -16.85
C ARG A 278 21.37 -13.43 -16.10
N PHE A 279 20.84 -12.39 -16.73
CA PHE A 279 20.89 -11.02 -16.24
C PHE A 279 19.63 -10.67 -15.43
N LEU A 280 18.45 -11.01 -15.95
CA LEU A 280 17.17 -10.83 -15.29
C LEU A 280 16.31 -12.06 -15.52
N GLU A 281 15.78 -12.65 -14.47
CA GLU A 281 14.83 -13.75 -14.56
C GLU A 281 13.82 -13.57 -13.44
N GLY A 282 12.53 -13.71 -13.76
CA GLY A 282 11.52 -13.72 -12.73
C GLY A 282 10.10 -13.73 -13.25
N ASN A 283 9.20 -14.09 -12.35
CA ASN A 283 7.78 -13.94 -12.57
C ASN A 283 7.41 -12.44 -12.56
N LEU A 284 6.59 -12.05 -13.51
CA LEU A 284 6.02 -10.72 -13.59
C LEU A 284 4.88 -10.58 -12.58
N TYR A 285 4.63 -9.35 -12.16
CA TYR A 285 3.53 -9.06 -11.23
C TYR A 285 2.15 -9.39 -11.83
N SER A 286 2.00 -9.24 -13.14
CA SER A 286 0.79 -9.56 -13.87
C SER A 286 1.10 -10.02 -15.29
N SER A 287 0.10 -10.58 -15.97
CA SER A 287 0.26 -11.10 -17.31
C SER A 287 0.50 -9.99 -18.34
N ILE A 288 1.51 -10.14 -19.18
CA ILE A 288 1.83 -9.26 -20.31
C ILE A 288 1.36 -9.87 -21.62
N ASP A 289 1.16 -9.02 -22.62
CA ASP A 289 1.06 -9.45 -24.00
C ASP A 289 2.46 -9.77 -24.54
N HIS A 290 2.86 -11.03 -24.37
CA HIS A 290 4.19 -11.48 -24.80
C HIS A 290 4.40 -11.45 -26.32
N GLU A 291 3.33 -11.47 -27.13
CA GLU A 291 3.43 -11.42 -28.60
C GLU A 291 3.73 -10.01 -29.11
N SER A 292 3.26 -8.99 -28.38
CA SER A 292 3.50 -7.57 -28.69
C SER A 292 4.64 -6.94 -27.87
N SER A 293 5.24 -7.70 -26.96
CA SER A 293 6.41 -7.27 -26.20
C SER A 293 7.64 -7.15 -27.10
N THR A 294 8.37 -6.06 -26.99
CA THR A 294 9.53 -5.77 -27.85
C THR A 294 10.76 -5.38 -27.06
N TRP A 295 11.93 -5.52 -27.68
CA TRP A 295 13.18 -5.01 -27.13
C TRP A 295 14.02 -4.31 -28.21
N ILE A 296 14.72 -3.24 -27.83
CA ILE A 296 15.59 -2.45 -28.71
C ILE A 296 16.88 -2.02 -28.02
N ILE A 297 18.00 -1.90 -28.74
CA ILE A 297 19.26 -1.31 -28.26
C ILE A 297 19.28 0.18 -28.65
N LYS A 298 19.53 1.10 -27.71
CA LYS A 298 19.70 2.53 -28.01
C LYS A 298 21.14 2.85 -28.45
N GLU A 299 21.29 3.76 -29.42
CA GLU A 299 22.53 4.10 -30.15
C GLU A 299 23.73 4.59 -29.32
N ASN A 300 23.61 4.73 -27.99
CA ASN A 300 24.70 5.19 -27.12
C ASN A 300 25.34 4.08 -26.27
N ASN A 301 25.18 2.79 -26.63
CA ASN A 301 25.64 1.63 -25.84
C ASN A 301 25.15 1.59 -24.38
N SER A 302 24.26 2.49 -23.97
CA SER A 302 23.89 2.70 -22.57
C SER A 302 22.60 2.00 -22.17
N GLY A 303 21.95 1.29 -23.09
CA GLY A 303 21.02 0.24 -22.70
C GLY A 303 20.04 -0.26 -23.76
N TYR A 304 19.33 -1.33 -23.39
CA TYR A 304 18.16 -1.79 -24.13
C TYR A 304 16.87 -1.55 -23.36
N ILE A 305 15.82 -1.21 -24.11
CA ILE A 305 14.47 -0.94 -23.63
C ILE A 305 13.63 -2.16 -23.95
N VAL A 306 13.03 -2.77 -22.93
CA VAL A 306 12.04 -3.83 -23.06
C VAL A 306 10.66 -3.23 -22.80
N GLY A 307 9.81 -3.16 -23.82
CA GLY A 307 8.43 -2.68 -23.71
C GLY A 307 7.45 -3.83 -23.60
N PHE A 308 6.57 -3.81 -22.60
CA PHE A 308 5.53 -4.81 -22.39
C PHE A 308 4.14 -4.16 -22.50
N PRO A 309 3.34 -4.49 -23.52
CA PRO A 309 1.95 -4.10 -23.51
C PRO A 309 1.23 -4.88 -22.41
N SER A 310 0.71 -4.16 -21.42
CA SER A 310 0.12 -4.77 -20.24
C SER A 310 -1.37 -5.00 -20.45
N TYR A 311 -1.84 -6.25 -20.30
CA TYR A 311 -3.29 -6.51 -20.11
C TYR A 311 -3.78 -5.97 -18.77
N ALA A 312 -2.87 -5.85 -17.80
CA ALA A 312 -3.16 -5.16 -16.57
C ALA A 312 -3.19 -3.65 -16.87
N LYS A 313 -4.40 -3.17 -17.19
CA LYS A 313 -4.83 -1.89 -16.63
C LYS A 313 -4.56 -1.99 -15.14
N LEU A 314 -3.39 -1.54 -14.70
CA LEU A 314 -3.15 -1.27 -13.29
C LEU A 314 -4.13 -0.15 -12.97
N ARG A 315 -5.36 -0.54 -12.62
CA ARG A 315 -6.39 0.35 -12.13
C ARG A 315 -5.88 0.80 -10.78
N ARG A 316 -5.05 1.85 -10.84
CA ARG A 316 -4.55 2.71 -9.78
C ARG A 316 -5.28 2.44 -8.46
N THR A 317 -4.84 1.45 -7.70
CA THR A 317 -5.15 1.38 -6.29
C THR A 317 -4.27 2.44 -5.65
N ARG A 318 -4.82 3.67 -5.64
CA ARG A 318 -4.23 4.95 -5.21
C ARG A 318 -3.45 5.71 -6.28
N PHE A 319 -4.21 6.37 -7.16
CA PHE A 319 -3.94 7.78 -7.45
C PHE A 319 -5.19 8.53 -7.03
N LEU A 320 -5.01 9.55 -6.19
CA LEU A 320 -6.06 10.42 -5.69
C LEU A 320 -7.00 10.82 -6.83
N VAL A 321 -8.26 10.37 -6.76
CA VAL A 321 -9.32 10.87 -7.61
C VAL A 321 -9.60 12.30 -7.15
N LYS A 322 -9.08 13.29 -7.89
CA LYS A 322 -9.55 14.66 -7.79
C LYS A 322 -10.99 14.71 -8.32
N HIS A 323 -11.97 14.51 -7.45
CA HIS A 323 -13.30 15.05 -7.69
C HIS A 323 -13.33 16.53 -7.27
N PRO A 324 -13.98 17.42 -8.05
CA PRO A 324 -14.17 18.80 -7.63
C PRO A 324 -15.09 18.81 -6.41
N LEU A 325 -14.54 19.25 -5.27
CA LEU A 325 -15.31 19.51 -4.06
C LEU A 325 -16.36 20.58 -4.37
N ASN A 326 -17.61 20.16 -4.46
CA ASN A 326 -18.76 21.06 -4.55
C ASN A 326 -19.10 21.50 -3.11
N ILE A 327 -18.32 22.42 -2.56
CA ILE A 327 -18.50 22.94 -1.20
C ILE A 327 -19.69 23.91 -1.22
N ARG A 328 -20.88 23.41 -0.89
CA ARG A 328 -21.96 24.26 -0.37
C ARG A 328 -21.82 24.35 1.14
N GLY A 329 -21.37 25.51 1.60
CA GLY A 329 -21.47 25.91 3.00
C GLY A 329 -20.26 26.70 3.47
N ASN A 330 -20.16 27.99 3.10
CA ASN A 330 -19.30 28.92 3.81
C ASN A 330 -19.91 29.19 5.20
N PRO A 331 -19.23 28.87 6.31
CA PRO A 331 -19.61 29.38 7.62
C PRO A 331 -19.31 30.87 7.69
N ASN A 332 -20.18 31.61 8.37
CA ASN A 332 -20.06 33.05 8.61
C ASN A 332 -18.72 33.40 9.31
N PRO A 333 -17.88 34.28 8.74
CA PRO A 333 -16.56 34.65 9.28
C PRO A 333 -16.60 35.44 10.60
N ASP A 334 -17.78 35.88 11.06
CA ASP A 334 -17.92 36.75 12.23
C ASP A 334 -18.08 36.01 13.59
N LYS A 335 -17.64 34.74 13.71
CA LYS A 335 -17.66 34.04 15.01
C LYS A 335 -16.38 34.35 15.81
N GLU A 336 -16.54 34.69 17.09
CA GLU A 336 -15.47 35.12 18.03
C GLU A 336 -14.31 34.14 18.25
N LYS A 337 -14.36 32.94 17.66
CA LYS A 337 -13.22 32.02 17.47
C LYS A 337 -13.36 31.32 16.12
N PRO A 338 -12.58 31.66 15.09
CA PRO A 338 -12.51 30.83 13.90
C PRO A 338 -11.98 29.43 14.30
N PRO A 339 -12.54 28.34 13.73
CA PRO A 339 -12.16 26.96 14.08
C PRO A 339 -10.75 26.56 13.59
N CYS A 340 -10.08 27.41 12.81
CA CYS A 340 -8.71 27.19 12.35
C CYS A 340 -7.87 28.43 12.65
N ASN A 341 -6.61 28.21 13.01
CA ASN A 341 -5.61 29.27 13.02
C ASN A 341 -5.18 29.54 11.55
N ALA A 342 -4.82 30.78 11.22
CA ALA A 342 -4.46 31.14 9.84
C ALA A 342 -3.17 30.45 9.33
N GLN A 343 -2.30 30.05 10.23
CA GLN A 343 -1.06 29.30 9.97
C GLN A 343 -1.35 27.84 9.55
N GLU A 344 -2.36 27.17 10.13
CA GLU A 344 -2.82 25.82 9.73
C GLU A 344 -3.44 25.82 8.32
N LEU A 345 -4.08 26.93 7.95
CA LEU A 345 -4.62 27.14 6.60
C LEU A 345 -3.50 27.47 5.60
N GLU A 346 -2.49 28.23 5.99
CA GLU A 346 -1.31 28.50 5.16
C GLU A 346 -0.53 27.22 4.83
N GLU A 347 -0.42 26.25 5.76
CA GLU A 347 0.18 24.93 5.48
C GLU A 347 -0.60 24.10 4.46
N CYS A 348 -1.92 24.32 4.31
CA CYS A 348 -2.74 23.67 3.28
C CYS A 348 -2.53 24.27 1.88
N ASP A 349 -2.05 25.52 1.81
CA ASP A 349 -1.79 26.26 0.56
C ASP A 349 -0.31 26.16 0.11
N ILE A 350 0.56 25.50 0.90
CA ILE A 350 1.92 25.18 0.46
C ILE A 350 1.83 24.09 -0.60
N PHE A 351 1.86 24.51 -1.85
CA PHE A 351 2.22 23.66 -2.98
C PHE A 351 3.65 23.16 -2.71
N PHE A 352 3.80 21.91 -2.28
CA PHE A 352 5.12 21.35 -2.01
C PHE A 352 5.97 21.35 -3.29
N GLU A 353 7.01 22.20 -3.31
CA GLU A 353 8.20 22.03 -4.16
C GLU A 353 9.09 20.85 -3.67
N GLU A 354 8.60 20.02 -2.74
CA GLU A 354 9.35 18.89 -2.19
C GLU A 354 9.31 17.67 -3.13
N SER A 355 10.50 17.25 -3.55
CA SER A 355 10.74 16.02 -4.30
C SER A 355 10.19 14.81 -3.55
N SER A 356 9.32 14.01 -4.16
CA SER A 356 8.93 12.73 -3.56
C SER A 356 10.08 11.73 -3.62
N SER A 357 10.18 10.84 -2.62
CA SER A 357 11.17 9.77 -2.62
C SER A 357 10.49 8.41 -2.66
N LEU A 358 11.00 7.50 -3.49
CA LEU A 358 10.72 6.08 -3.48
C LEU A 358 11.85 5.37 -2.73
N CYS A 359 11.52 4.76 -1.60
CA CYS A 359 12.44 4.01 -0.76
C CYS A 359 12.08 2.52 -0.73
N ARG A 360 13.07 1.64 -0.81
CA ARG A 360 12.92 0.20 -0.52
C ARG A 360 13.62 -0.14 0.79
N PHE A 361 12.87 -0.64 1.76
CA PHE A 361 13.38 -1.20 3.00
C PHE A 361 13.51 -2.72 2.89
N ASP A 362 14.61 -3.27 3.40
CA ASP A 362 14.83 -4.71 3.50
C ASP A 362 14.26 -5.25 4.81
N GLY A 363 13.41 -6.27 4.73
CA GLY A 363 12.69 -6.84 5.87
C GLY A 363 13.57 -7.63 6.85
N SER A 364 14.80 -7.98 6.47
CA SER A 364 15.74 -8.70 7.33
C SER A 364 16.69 -7.77 8.08
N THR A 365 17.23 -6.77 7.38
CA THR A 365 18.18 -5.80 7.92
C THR A 365 17.51 -4.56 8.49
N LEU A 366 16.24 -4.32 8.13
CA LEU A 366 15.46 -3.11 8.47
C LEU A 366 16.16 -1.82 8.03
N LYS A 367 16.96 -1.90 6.95
CA LYS A 367 17.67 -0.77 6.38
C LYS A 367 17.10 -0.40 5.02
N THR A 368 17.21 0.88 4.69
CA THR A 368 16.96 1.38 3.35
C THR A 368 18.02 0.82 2.41
N THR A 369 17.59 0.17 1.34
CA THR A 369 18.50 -0.44 0.34
C THR A 369 18.54 0.35 -0.96
N HIS A 370 17.45 1.03 -1.29
CA HIS A 370 17.32 1.83 -2.51
C HIS A 370 16.53 3.10 -2.19
N VAL A 371 16.98 4.23 -2.70
CA VAL A 371 16.29 5.52 -2.64
C VAL A 371 16.36 6.15 -4.02
N VAL A 372 15.20 6.56 -4.54
CA VAL A 372 15.08 7.33 -5.78
C VAL A 372 14.26 8.56 -5.46
N SER A 373 14.85 9.75 -5.62
CA SER A 373 14.16 11.03 -5.41
C SER A 373 13.79 11.66 -6.75
N SER A 374 12.57 12.19 -6.86
CA SER A 374 12.01 12.79 -8.08
C SER A 374 12.10 14.30 -8.09
#